data_AF-A0A3N4N8K5-F1
#
_entry.id   AF-A0A3N4N8K5-F1
#
_cell.length_a   1.000
_cell.length_b   1.000
_cell.length_c   1.000
_cell.angle_alpha   90.00
_cell.angle_beta   90.00
_cell.angle_gamma   90.00
#
_symmetry.space_group_name_H-M   'P 1'
#
loop_
_entity.id
_entity.type
_entity.pdbx_description
1 polymer ?
#
loop_
_entity_poly.entity_id
_entity_poly.type
_entity_poly.pdbx_seq_one_letter_code
_entity_poly.pdbx_strand_id
1 'polypeptide(L)'
;MRIRTLLTLWAFLITGFTIGQTGEMTTNLYNTYNKYKEGSLDKRRIKHQNIKPLIEKYRKNSKFTVKKVGESIEGRDLNLISIGSGKTNVFLWSQMHGDEPTATQAIFDILNFLDSDDFSKEKKTILNKLTLHFLPMLNPDGAEVFTRRNALGIDINRDALRLQSPEGKTLKRVRDSLNAAFGFNLHDQSTYYNAERTEKPATISYLAPAYNYEKDINEVRGNAMKVIVFMNNIIQNYAPGQVGRYNDDFEPRAFGDNITKWGTSAILIESGGYPDDVEKQEIRKLNYVSILSAIYTIAEGSYEDINIEDYNKIPENDRKLFDLKIKNLTYNLNGKDYTIDLGINHLEVGINKNTDFYNVGRIVDQGDLSTYYGYETFDATGYKIVEGTLYPSMVPSIASYDRLNELSMLKKGYLYVKMAKLPDANYTTKPIMVLKVTKATPKLRVRVGANANFLLEKNGKIDYAVVNGFLINLNSDNPKFKNGLIYK
;
A
#
# COMPACT_ATOMS: atom_id res chain seq x y z
N MET A 1 48.29 30.01 -32.06
CA MET A 1 46.92 30.35 -31.64
C MET A 1 45.92 29.44 -32.36
N ARG A 2 45.80 28.19 -31.90
CA ARG A 2 44.78 27.21 -32.30
C ARG A 2 44.51 26.40 -31.04
N ILE A 3 43.30 26.50 -30.50
CA ILE A 3 42.64 25.65 -29.49
C ILE A 3 41.48 26.54 -29.01
N ARG A 4 40.27 26.36 -29.57
CA ARG A 4 38.98 26.82 -29.02
C ARG A 4 37.83 26.42 -29.96
N THR A 5 37.71 25.13 -30.28
CA THR A 5 36.51 24.61 -30.97
C THR A 5 36.26 23.11 -30.77
N LEU A 6 36.80 22.49 -29.72
CA LEU A 6 36.63 21.05 -29.45
C LEU A 6 35.93 20.71 -28.12
N LEU A 7 35.54 21.70 -27.32
CA LEU A 7 34.96 21.47 -25.98
C LEU A 7 33.42 21.35 -25.97
N THR A 8 32.71 21.75 -27.03
CA THR A 8 31.24 21.76 -27.05
C THR A 8 30.61 20.50 -27.67
N LEU A 9 31.33 19.70 -28.45
CA LEU A 9 30.81 18.43 -28.99
C LEU A 9 30.95 17.24 -28.03
N TRP A 10 31.86 17.30 -27.07
CA TRP A 10 32.04 16.24 -26.08
C TRP A 10 30.97 16.28 -24.97
N ALA A 11 30.48 17.46 -24.61
CA ALA A 11 29.44 17.61 -23.58
C ALA A 11 28.11 16.96 -24.01
N PHE A 12 27.70 17.11 -25.27
CA PHE A 12 26.45 16.53 -25.79
C PHE A 12 26.49 15.00 -25.96
N LEU A 13 27.65 14.43 -26.28
CA LEU A 13 27.84 12.98 -26.42
C LEU A 13 27.86 12.28 -25.05
N ILE A 14 28.39 12.93 -24.01
CA ILE A 14 28.42 12.38 -22.65
C ILE A 14 27.03 12.41 -22.00
N THR A 15 26.26 13.49 -22.16
CA THR A 15 24.90 13.60 -21.61
C THR A 15 23.90 12.66 -22.28
N GLY A 16 24.05 12.37 -23.58
CA GLY A 16 23.21 11.38 -24.27
C GLY A 16 23.49 9.94 -23.83
N PHE A 17 24.75 9.62 -23.50
CA PHE A 17 25.17 8.29 -23.06
C PHE A 17 24.67 7.95 -21.64
N THR A 18 24.69 8.94 -20.73
CA THR A 18 24.25 8.74 -19.33
C THR A 18 22.74 8.56 -19.21
N ILE A 19 21.95 9.32 -19.99
CA ILE A 19 20.48 9.19 -20.02
C ILE A 19 20.08 7.82 -20.60
N GLY A 20 20.74 7.37 -21.68
CA GLY A 20 20.49 6.06 -22.30
C GLY A 20 20.82 4.89 -21.36
N GLN A 21 21.96 4.93 -20.68
CA GLN A 21 22.39 3.90 -19.71
C GLN A 21 21.46 3.83 -18.49
N THR A 22 21.00 4.98 -18.00
CA THR A 22 20.09 5.04 -16.86
C THR A 22 18.72 4.44 -17.21
N GLY A 23 18.16 4.80 -18.38
CA GLY A 23 16.88 4.23 -18.84
C GLY A 23 16.96 2.72 -19.10
N GLU A 24 18.09 2.23 -19.62
CA GLU A 24 18.34 0.80 -19.84
C GLU A 24 18.39 0.03 -18.50
N MET A 25 19.12 0.55 -17.50
CA MET A 25 19.19 -0.06 -16.17
C MET A 25 17.80 -0.16 -15.53
N THR A 26 17.05 0.93 -15.47
CA THR A 26 15.74 0.95 -14.78
C THR A 26 14.71 0.04 -15.45
N THR A 27 14.78 -0.08 -16.78
CA THR A 27 13.99 -1.03 -17.56
C THR A 27 14.36 -2.47 -17.22
N ASN A 28 15.66 -2.77 -17.16
CA ASN A 28 16.15 -4.09 -16.81
C ASN A 28 15.79 -4.47 -15.36
N LEU A 29 15.83 -3.53 -14.41
CA LEU A 29 15.38 -3.77 -13.03
C LEU A 29 13.91 -4.22 -12.98
N TYR A 30 13.02 -3.53 -13.70
CA TYR A 30 11.60 -3.88 -13.72
C TYR A 30 11.36 -5.25 -14.39
N ASN A 31 12.01 -5.50 -15.52
CA ASN A 31 11.81 -6.73 -16.31
C ASN A 31 12.40 -7.98 -15.65
N THR A 32 13.50 -7.83 -14.89
CA THR A 32 14.19 -8.95 -14.24
C THR A 32 13.80 -9.16 -12.77
N TYR A 33 12.90 -8.33 -12.23
CA TYR A 33 12.45 -8.36 -10.83
C TYR A 33 12.20 -9.77 -10.26
N ASN A 34 11.52 -10.63 -11.01
CA ASN A 34 11.16 -11.98 -10.55
C ASN A 34 12.37 -12.85 -10.16
N LYS A 35 13.58 -12.55 -10.66
CA LYS A 35 14.82 -13.23 -10.25
C LYS A 35 15.23 -12.92 -8.82
N TYR A 36 14.88 -11.74 -8.32
CA TYR A 36 15.32 -11.22 -7.02
C TYR A 36 14.21 -11.25 -5.96
N LYS A 37 12.96 -11.46 -6.38
CA LYS A 37 11.81 -11.57 -5.49
C LYS A 37 12.03 -12.65 -4.43
N GLU A 38 11.96 -12.28 -3.15
CA GLU A 38 11.97 -13.20 -2.04
C GLU A 38 10.65 -13.98 -1.96
N GLY A 39 10.69 -15.27 -2.29
CA GLY A 39 9.51 -16.13 -2.40
C GLY A 39 8.84 -16.49 -1.07
N SER A 40 9.57 -16.40 0.06
CA SER A 40 8.99 -16.69 1.39
C SER A 40 8.11 -15.58 1.96
N LEU A 41 8.05 -14.42 1.30
CA LEU A 41 7.24 -13.26 1.69
C LEU A 41 6.14 -13.01 0.66
N ASP A 42 5.26 -13.98 0.42
CA ASP A 42 4.20 -13.90 -0.60
C ASP A 42 2.91 -13.21 -0.13
N LYS A 43 2.77 -13.01 1.19
CA LYS A 43 1.65 -12.31 1.83
C LYS A 43 2.12 -11.01 2.47
N ARG A 44 1.26 -9.99 2.46
CA ARG A 44 1.60 -8.69 3.06
C ARG A 44 1.63 -8.73 4.58
N ARG A 45 0.81 -9.54 5.25
CA ARG A 45 0.78 -9.59 6.73
C ARG A 45 1.94 -10.39 7.33
N ILE A 46 3.16 -9.88 7.15
CA ILE A 46 4.40 -10.48 7.63
C ILE A 46 4.62 -10.21 9.13
N LYS A 47 5.23 -11.18 9.80
CA LYS A 47 5.59 -11.17 11.22
C LYS A 47 7.11 -11.12 11.37
N HIS A 48 7.59 -10.78 12.57
CA HIS A 48 9.03 -10.72 12.84
C HIS A 48 9.72 -12.07 12.58
N GLN A 49 9.04 -13.16 12.95
CA GLN A 49 9.55 -14.52 12.73
C GLN A 49 9.69 -14.89 11.24
N ASN A 50 8.93 -14.25 10.33
CA ASN A 50 9.06 -14.50 8.89
C ASN A 50 10.36 -13.92 8.32
N ILE A 51 10.82 -12.77 8.83
CA ILE A 51 12.03 -12.10 8.33
C ILE A 51 13.31 -12.57 9.05
N LYS A 52 13.20 -13.15 10.24
CA LYS A 52 14.36 -13.60 11.03
C LYS A 52 15.27 -14.58 10.26
N PRO A 53 14.77 -15.62 9.56
CA PRO A 53 15.62 -16.49 8.74
C PRO A 53 16.36 -15.74 7.62
N LEU A 54 15.73 -14.72 7.03
CA LEU A 54 16.32 -13.90 5.98
C LEU A 54 17.46 -13.03 6.54
N ILE A 55 17.27 -12.42 7.72
CA ILE A 55 18.32 -11.67 8.40
C ILE A 55 19.53 -12.57 8.71
N GLU A 56 19.28 -13.79 9.18
CA GLU A 56 20.34 -14.75 9.47
C GLU A 56 21.08 -15.27 8.22
N LYS A 57 20.39 -15.37 7.06
CA LYS A 57 21.03 -15.60 5.77
C LYS A 57 22.07 -14.52 5.47
N TYR A 58 21.70 -13.23 5.61
CA TYR A 58 22.64 -12.13 5.36
C TYR A 58 23.73 -12.01 6.44
N ARG A 59 23.45 -12.38 7.69
CA ARG A 59 24.47 -12.41 8.76
C ARG A 59 25.63 -13.35 8.43
N LYS A 60 25.35 -14.45 7.73
CA LYS A 60 26.37 -15.45 7.32
C LYS A 60 27.08 -15.09 6.02
N ASN A 61 26.63 -14.07 5.31
CA ASN A 61 27.20 -13.64 4.04
C ASN A 61 28.19 -12.48 4.27
N SER A 62 29.46 -12.70 3.90
CA SER A 62 30.55 -11.74 4.13
C SER A 62 30.42 -10.43 3.34
N LYS A 63 29.56 -10.37 2.30
CA LYS A 63 29.25 -9.11 1.60
C LYS A 63 28.46 -8.14 2.50
N PHE A 64 27.79 -8.64 3.53
CA PHE A 64 26.90 -7.87 4.39
C PHE A 64 27.42 -7.79 5.82
N THR A 65 27.10 -6.69 6.49
CA THR A 65 27.28 -6.54 7.94
C THR A 65 25.92 -6.45 8.60
N VAL A 66 25.59 -7.40 9.48
CA VAL A 66 24.31 -7.42 10.22
C VAL A 66 24.55 -7.16 11.70
N LYS A 67 23.97 -6.08 12.23
CA LYS A 67 24.08 -5.71 13.64
C LYS A 67 22.70 -5.61 14.28
N LYS A 68 22.55 -6.22 15.45
CA LYS A 68 21.42 -5.91 16.33
C LYS A 68 21.65 -4.50 16.88
N VAL A 69 20.75 -3.59 16.54
CA VAL A 69 20.85 -2.17 16.91
C VAL A 69 19.89 -1.79 18.02
N GLY A 70 18.92 -2.64 18.37
CA GLY A 70 18.00 -2.39 19.47
C GLY A 70 17.05 -3.56 19.67
N GLU A 71 16.06 -3.36 20.52
CA GLU A 71 14.95 -4.27 20.77
C GLU A 71 13.65 -3.46 20.85
N SER A 72 12.55 -4.08 20.47
CA SER A 72 11.20 -3.55 20.72
C SER A 72 10.82 -3.69 22.20
N ILE A 73 9.64 -3.17 22.56
CA ILE A 73 9.10 -3.28 23.93
C ILE A 73 8.95 -4.73 24.38
N GLU A 74 8.51 -5.62 23.49
CA GLU A 74 8.38 -7.06 23.77
C GLU A 74 9.68 -7.86 23.54
N GLY A 75 10.82 -7.19 23.36
CA GLY A 75 12.14 -7.83 23.27
C GLY A 75 12.48 -8.43 21.90
N ARG A 76 11.82 -7.99 20.82
CA ARG A 76 12.14 -8.45 19.46
C ARG A 76 13.28 -7.64 18.87
N ASP A 77 14.26 -8.34 18.29
CA ASP A 77 15.48 -7.71 17.75
C ASP A 77 15.18 -6.73 16.60
N LEU A 78 15.77 -5.53 16.69
CA LEU A 78 15.88 -4.58 15.60
C LEU A 78 17.26 -4.75 14.96
N ASN A 79 17.32 -5.15 13.69
CA ASN A 79 18.57 -5.45 12.99
C ASN A 79 18.84 -4.48 11.85
N LEU A 80 20.05 -3.92 11.81
CA LEU A 80 20.57 -3.11 10.73
C LEU A 80 21.43 -3.98 9.82
N ILE A 81 21.08 -4.07 8.54
CA ILE A 81 21.81 -4.80 7.49
C ILE A 81 22.53 -3.76 6.64
N SER A 82 23.85 -3.88 6.48
CA SER A 82 24.66 -2.90 5.75
C SER A 82 25.51 -3.56 4.66
N ILE A 83 25.72 -2.85 3.54
CA ILE A 83 26.57 -3.29 2.43
C ILE A 83 27.16 -2.07 1.70
N GLY A 84 28.35 -2.24 1.12
CA GLY A 84 29.09 -1.19 0.44
C GLY A 84 30.26 -0.65 1.27
N SER A 85 31.09 0.15 0.62
CA SER A 85 32.29 0.74 1.19
C SER A 85 32.42 2.24 0.86
N GLY A 86 31.40 2.81 0.23
CA GLY A 86 31.39 4.20 -0.16
C GLY A 86 31.22 5.17 1.00
N LYS A 87 31.68 6.40 0.82
CA LYS A 87 31.68 7.43 1.87
C LYS A 87 30.30 7.98 2.19
N THR A 88 29.36 7.88 1.26
CA THR A 88 28.01 8.43 1.43
C THR A 88 27.09 7.38 2.05
N ASN A 89 26.62 7.62 3.26
CA ASN A 89 25.67 6.72 3.94
C ASN A 89 24.24 7.00 3.48
N VAL A 90 23.54 5.95 3.06
CA VAL A 90 22.11 5.97 2.71
C VAL A 90 21.36 5.05 3.66
N PHE A 91 20.38 5.60 4.38
CA PHE A 91 19.64 4.86 5.40
C PHE A 91 18.19 4.61 4.96
N LEU A 92 17.76 3.36 4.99
CA LEU A 92 16.41 2.94 4.65
C LEU A 92 15.79 2.24 5.84
N TRP A 93 14.59 2.66 6.24
CA TRP A 93 13.85 2.00 7.30
C TRP A 93 12.40 1.79 6.86
N SER A 94 11.82 0.67 7.28
CA SER A 94 10.43 0.32 6.98
C SER A 94 9.67 -0.11 8.22
N GLN A 95 8.34 -0.09 8.08
CA GLN A 95 7.41 -0.68 9.03
C GLN A 95 7.59 -0.12 10.45
N MET A 96 7.73 1.20 10.55
CA MET A 96 7.59 1.91 11.83
C MET A 96 6.14 1.91 12.31
N HIS A 97 5.21 1.78 11.36
CA HIS A 97 3.86 1.31 11.62
C HIS A 97 3.79 -0.18 11.30
N GLY A 98 3.27 -0.98 12.23
CA GLY A 98 3.32 -2.44 12.12
C GLY A 98 2.44 -3.02 11.01
N ASP A 99 1.41 -2.30 10.59
CA ASP A 99 0.47 -2.64 9.51
C ASP A 99 0.91 -2.17 8.12
N GLU A 100 2.15 -1.71 7.96
CA GLU A 100 2.70 -1.17 6.71
C GLU A 100 3.92 -1.98 6.19
N PRO A 101 3.69 -3.20 5.68
CA PRO A 101 4.73 -4.21 5.43
C PRO A 101 5.31 -4.20 4.01
N THR A 102 4.76 -3.41 3.07
CA THR A 102 5.05 -3.54 1.63
C THR A 102 6.53 -3.34 1.34
N ALA A 103 7.10 -2.25 1.88
CA ALA A 103 8.49 -1.93 1.65
C ALA A 103 9.47 -2.86 2.40
N THR A 104 9.06 -3.47 3.52
CA THR A 104 9.87 -4.52 4.18
C THR A 104 10.14 -5.67 3.23
N GLN A 105 9.11 -6.11 2.48
CA GLN A 105 9.28 -7.16 1.46
C GLN A 105 10.20 -6.69 0.33
N ALA A 106 10.04 -5.45 -0.15
CA ALA A 106 10.89 -4.88 -1.18
C ALA A 106 12.37 -4.75 -0.75
N ILE A 107 12.65 -4.45 0.52
CA ILE A 107 14.01 -4.45 1.06
C ILE A 107 14.67 -5.81 0.88
N PHE A 108 13.97 -6.90 1.15
CA PHE A 108 14.53 -8.25 0.97
C PHE A 108 14.76 -8.60 -0.51
N ASP A 109 13.94 -8.07 -1.43
CA ASP A 109 14.18 -8.18 -2.88
C ASP A 109 15.43 -7.40 -3.31
N ILE A 110 15.61 -6.19 -2.76
CA ILE A 110 16.80 -5.35 -3.00
C ILE A 110 18.05 -6.05 -2.47
N LEU A 111 18.00 -6.66 -1.29
CA LEU A 111 19.12 -7.41 -0.72
C LEU A 111 19.48 -8.63 -1.59
N ASN A 112 18.48 -9.35 -2.13
CA ASN A 112 18.71 -10.45 -3.08
C ASN A 112 19.36 -9.93 -4.39
N PHE A 113 18.91 -8.78 -4.90
CA PHE A 113 19.55 -8.13 -6.06
C PHE A 113 21.02 -7.76 -5.78
N LEU A 114 21.29 -7.17 -4.63
CA LEU A 114 22.64 -6.77 -4.22
C LEU A 114 23.57 -7.99 -4.03
N ASP A 115 23.03 -9.13 -3.60
CA ASP A 115 23.80 -10.37 -3.42
C ASP A 115 24.04 -11.16 -4.71
N SER A 116 23.23 -10.96 -5.75
CA SER A 116 23.36 -11.67 -7.03
C SER A 116 24.69 -11.37 -7.76
N ASP A 117 24.97 -12.07 -8.87
CA ASP A 117 26.12 -11.77 -9.75
C ASP A 117 25.77 -10.84 -10.93
N ASP A 118 24.48 -10.61 -11.18
CA ASP A 118 23.97 -9.75 -12.25
C ASP A 118 24.26 -8.25 -11.97
N PHE A 119 24.13 -7.37 -12.98
CA PHE A 119 24.30 -5.90 -12.80
C PHE A 119 25.62 -5.49 -12.13
N SER A 120 26.70 -6.21 -12.45
CA SER A 120 27.99 -6.05 -11.75
C SER A 120 28.56 -4.64 -11.88
N LYS A 121 28.37 -3.97 -13.03
CA LYS A 121 28.81 -2.58 -13.25
C LYS A 121 28.03 -1.60 -12.38
N GLU A 122 26.71 -1.68 -12.40
CA GLU A 122 25.81 -0.79 -11.68
C GLU A 122 25.97 -0.97 -10.17
N LYS A 123 26.05 -2.22 -9.69
CA LYS A 123 26.30 -2.50 -8.28
C LYS A 123 27.67 -2.04 -7.83
N LYS A 124 28.70 -2.15 -8.68
CA LYS A 124 30.03 -1.62 -8.37
C LYS A 124 30.00 -0.10 -8.25
N THR A 125 29.29 0.60 -9.14
CA THR A 125 29.04 2.03 -9.01
C THR A 125 28.39 2.35 -7.67
N ILE A 126 27.27 1.68 -7.35
CA ILE A 126 26.51 1.91 -6.12
C ILE A 126 27.37 1.67 -4.88
N LEU A 127 27.98 0.48 -4.76
CA LEU A 127 28.64 0.04 -3.54
C LEU A 127 30.02 0.68 -3.30
N ASN A 128 30.66 1.23 -4.34
CA ASN A 128 31.90 2.01 -4.19
C ASN A 128 31.65 3.46 -3.77
N LYS A 129 30.46 4.00 -4.07
CA LYS A 129 30.09 5.40 -3.78
C LYS A 129 29.27 5.51 -2.50
N LEU A 130 28.42 4.52 -2.26
CA LEU A 130 27.47 4.48 -1.16
C LEU A 130 27.80 3.34 -0.18
N THR A 131 27.48 3.57 1.08
CA THR A 131 27.21 2.51 2.05
C THR A 131 25.72 2.51 2.36
N LEU A 132 25.06 1.40 2.06
CA LEU A 132 23.61 1.26 2.22
C LEU A 132 23.32 0.60 3.56
N HIS A 133 22.35 1.14 4.30
CA HIS A 133 21.92 0.62 5.61
C HIS A 133 20.41 0.40 5.61
N PHE A 134 19.98 -0.83 5.88
CA PHE A 134 18.57 -1.24 5.90
C PHE A 134 18.17 -1.62 7.31
N LEU A 135 17.09 -1.01 7.83
CA LEU A 135 16.38 -1.41 9.05
C LEU A 135 15.01 -1.96 8.64
N PRO A 136 14.89 -3.27 8.34
CA PRO A 136 13.73 -3.80 7.62
C PRO A 136 12.42 -3.83 8.41
N MET A 137 12.46 -3.72 9.74
CA MET A 137 11.25 -3.73 10.55
C MET A 137 11.52 -2.99 11.86
N LEU A 138 11.07 -1.75 11.94
CA LEU A 138 11.28 -0.92 13.13
C LEU A 138 10.27 -1.24 14.25
N ASN A 139 9.03 -1.59 13.91
CA ASN A 139 7.97 -1.90 14.86
C ASN A 139 7.51 -3.37 14.74
N PRO A 140 8.32 -4.34 15.19
CA PRO A 140 7.95 -5.74 15.11
C PRO A 140 6.76 -6.09 16.02
N ASP A 141 6.55 -5.37 17.11
CA ASP A 141 5.42 -5.60 18.03
C ASP A 141 4.08 -5.25 17.36
N GLY A 142 4.03 -4.11 16.67
CA GLY A 142 2.87 -3.74 15.86
C GLY A 142 2.64 -4.71 14.71
N ALA A 143 3.70 -5.22 14.09
CA ALA A 143 3.61 -6.19 12.99
C ALA A 143 2.95 -7.51 13.43
N GLU A 144 3.26 -7.99 14.64
CA GLU A 144 2.68 -9.22 15.19
C GLU A 144 1.15 -9.17 15.26
N VAL A 145 0.58 -8.00 15.51
CA VAL A 145 -0.87 -7.81 15.60
C VAL A 145 -1.46 -6.97 14.46
N PHE A 146 -0.66 -6.68 13.43
CA PHE A 146 -1.04 -5.89 12.25
C PHE A 146 -1.72 -4.56 12.64
N THR A 147 -1.01 -3.75 13.43
CA THR A 147 -1.48 -2.45 13.88
C THR A 147 -0.39 -1.38 13.70
N ARG A 148 -0.85 -0.15 13.46
CA ARG A 148 0.01 1.03 13.31
C ARG A 148 0.93 1.30 14.50
N ARG A 149 0.45 1.07 15.72
CA ARG A 149 1.14 1.46 16.96
C ARG A 149 2.04 0.36 17.50
N ASN A 150 3.01 0.69 18.33
CA ASN A 150 3.80 -0.33 19.05
C ASN A 150 3.02 -0.92 20.25
N ALA A 151 3.66 -1.80 21.03
CA ALA A 151 3.02 -2.46 22.17
C ALA A 151 2.47 -1.51 23.25
N LEU A 152 3.00 -0.28 23.36
CA LEU A 152 2.52 0.75 24.29
C LEU A 152 1.36 1.59 23.71
N GLY A 153 0.95 1.35 22.47
CA GLY A 153 -0.02 2.19 21.77
C GLY A 153 0.56 3.52 21.27
N ILE A 154 1.90 3.65 21.21
CA ILE A 154 2.56 4.83 20.66
C ILE A 154 2.63 4.71 19.14
N ASP A 155 2.23 5.77 18.45
CA ASP A 155 2.59 5.96 17.04
C ASP A 155 4.06 6.42 17.02
N ILE A 156 4.97 5.54 16.59
CA ILE A 156 6.41 5.84 16.58
C ILE A 156 6.67 7.05 15.68
N ASN A 157 5.90 7.25 14.60
CA ASN A 157 6.01 8.43 13.74
C ASN A 157 5.33 9.68 14.33
N ARG A 158 5.06 9.69 15.65
CA ARG A 158 4.67 10.86 16.45
C ARG A 158 5.51 11.00 17.71
N ASP A 159 6.68 10.35 17.74
CA ASP A 159 7.54 10.23 18.91
C ASP A 159 8.95 10.82 18.71
N ALA A 160 9.19 11.57 17.61
CA ALA A 160 10.54 12.05 17.28
C ALA A 160 11.12 13.11 18.24
N LEU A 161 10.26 13.83 18.98
CA LEU A 161 10.69 14.87 19.93
C LEU A 161 11.06 14.31 21.30
N ARG A 162 10.23 13.41 21.83
CA ARG A 162 10.39 12.88 23.20
C ARG A 162 11.11 11.54 23.21
N LEU A 163 11.09 10.80 22.10
CA LEU A 163 11.71 9.49 21.95
C LEU A 163 11.31 8.56 23.09
N GLN A 164 10.01 8.43 23.34
CA GLN A 164 9.47 7.65 24.45
C GLN A 164 9.61 6.15 24.22
N SER A 165 9.46 5.71 22.97
CA SER A 165 9.54 4.32 22.53
C SER A 165 10.99 3.85 22.37
N PRO A 166 11.34 2.59 22.73
CA PRO A 166 12.67 2.04 22.45
C PRO A 166 12.95 1.97 20.94
N GLU A 167 11.91 1.76 20.12
CA GLU A 167 12.01 1.79 18.66
C GLU A 167 12.40 3.21 18.18
N GLY A 168 11.70 4.25 18.64
CA GLY A 168 12.02 5.65 18.29
C GLY A 168 13.42 6.06 18.72
N LYS A 169 13.85 5.70 19.95
CA LYS A 169 15.23 5.92 20.42
C LYS A 169 16.26 5.22 19.54
N THR A 170 15.96 4.00 19.12
CA THR A 170 16.84 3.22 18.24
C THR A 170 16.96 3.89 16.88
N LEU A 171 15.84 4.29 16.26
CA LEU A 171 15.85 4.98 14.97
C LEU A 171 16.70 6.26 15.02
N LYS A 172 16.49 7.11 16.04
CA LYS A 172 17.28 8.32 16.25
C LYS A 172 18.77 8.04 16.36
N ARG A 173 19.15 7.12 17.24
CA ARG A 173 20.57 6.78 17.48
C ARG A 173 21.23 6.20 16.24
N VAL A 174 20.55 5.31 15.50
CA VAL A 174 21.06 4.76 14.25
C VAL A 174 21.29 5.89 13.25
N ARG A 175 20.28 6.73 13.00
CA ARG A 175 20.40 7.87 12.09
C ARG A 175 21.58 8.78 12.44
N ASP A 176 21.73 9.15 13.72
CA ASP A 176 22.83 10.01 14.18
C ASP A 176 24.20 9.35 13.99
N SER A 177 24.29 8.04 14.28
CA SER A 177 25.56 7.30 14.16
C SER A 177 26.02 7.16 12.71
N LEU A 178 25.09 7.13 11.75
CA LEU A 178 25.40 7.00 10.34
C LEU A 178 25.72 8.35 9.69
N ASN A 179 25.23 9.46 10.27
CA ASN A 179 25.22 10.77 9.64
C ASN A 179 24.79 10.69 8.15
N ALA A 180 23.67 10.00 7.92
CA ALA A 180 23.24 9.63 6.56
C ALA A 180 22.90 10.87 5.72
N ALA A 181 23.42 10.91 4.50
CA ALA A 181 23.14 11.99 3.54
C ALA A 181 21.71 11.89 2.97
N PHE A 182 21.24 10.66 2.78
CA PHE A 182 19.89 10.35 2.31
C PHE A 182 19.21 9.35 3.24
N GLY A 183 17.89 9.52 3.39
CA GLY A 183 17.04 8.67 4.21
C GLY A 183 15.78 8.25 3.45
N PHE A 184 15.42 6.98 3.44
CA PHE A 184 14.17 6.50 2.87
C PHE A 184 13.23 6.09 4.01
N ASN A 185 12.15 6.87 4.15
CA ASN A 185 11.06 6.60 5.07
C ASN A 185 9.98 5.79 4.35
N LEU A 186 9.91 4.49 4.63
CA LEU A 186 9.12 3.57 3.83
C LEU A 186 7.84 3.13 4.55
N HIS A 187 6.70 3.47 3.95
CA HIS A 187 5.37 3.36 4.53
C HIS A 187 4.34 2.76 3.55
N ASP A 188 3.15 2.48 4.10
CA ASP A 188 1.94 2.21 3.34
C ASP A 188 0.89 3.28 3.64
N GLN A 189 0.08 3.61 2.63
CA GLN A 189 -1.07 4.48 2.79
C GLN A 189 -2.38 3.73 2.53
N SER A 190 -3.50 4.41 2.81
CA SER A 190 -4.82 3.88 2.49
C SER A 190 -4.95 3.59 0.99
N THR A 191 -5.53 2.44 0.64
CA THR A 191 -5.86 2.09 -0.74
C THR A 191 -6.94 2.99 -1.36
N TYR A 192 -7.57 3.86 -0.57
CA TYR A 192 -8.63 4.78 -1.02
C TYR A 192 -8.10 6.15 -1.49
N TYR A 193 -6.78 6.34 -1.52
CA TYR A 193 -6.17 7.50 -2.17
C TYR A 193 -6.08 7.31 -3.68
N ASN A 194 -6.34 8.37 -4.42
CA ASN A 194 -6.17 8.49 -5.86
C ASN A 194 -5.23 9.66 -6.18
N ALA A 195 -4.56 9.62 -7.34
CA ALA A 195 -3.86 10.81 -7.82
C ALA A 195 -4.91 11.90 -8.14
N GLU A 196 -4.67 13.13 -7.67
CA GLU A 196 -5.65 14.22 -7.70
C GLU A 196 -6.31 14.35 -9.08
N ARG A 197 -7.64 14.51 -9.10
CA ARG A 197 -8.44 14.69 -10.32
C ARG A 197 -8.42 13.52 -11.30
N THR A 198 -7.97 12.34 -10.87
CA THR A 198 -8.03 11.11 -11.66
C THR A 198 -8.68 9.99 -10.88
N GLU A 199 -9.24 9.00 -11.59
CA GLU A 199 -9.76 7.77 -11.00
C GLU A 199 -8.67 6.75 -10.61
N LYS A 200 -7.43 7.07 -10.93
CA LYS A 200 -6.29 6.17 -10.75
C LYS A 200 -5.84 6.18 -9.29
N PRO A 201 -5.65 5.02 -8.66
CA PRO A 201 -5.17 4.98 -7.29
C PRO A 201 -3.80 5.63 -7.18
N ALA A 202 -3.52 6.27 -6.05
CA ALA A 202 -2.18 6.72 -5.70
C ALA A 202 -1.38 5.49 -5.24
N THR A 203 -0.95 4.66 -6.19
CA THR A 203 -0.26 3.39 -5.93
C THR A 203 1.06 3.63 -5.22
N ILE A 204 1.81 4.64 -5.65
CA ILE A 204 3.01 5.14 -4.96
C ILE A 204 2.79 6.63 -4.71
N SER A 205 3.04 7.09 -3.49
CA SER A 205 3.17 8.53 -3.25
C SER A 205 4.52 8.88 -2.68
N TYR A 206 5.01 10.06 -3.04
CA TYR A 206 6.29 10.58 -2.57
C TYR A 206 6.11 11.85 -1.76
N LEU A 207 7.05 12.08 -0.83
CA LEU A 207 7.17 13.37 -0.13
C LEU A 207 8.63 13.63 0.22
N ALA A 208 9.08 14.87 0.00
CA ALA A 208 10.26 15.43 0.65
C ALA A 208 9.78 16.19 1.90
N PRO A 209 9.89 15.61 3.11
CA PRO A 209 9.26 16.16 4.31
C PRO A 209 9.71 17.60 4.60
N ALA A 210 8.79 18.43 5.09
CA ALA A 210 9.13 19.76 5.55
C ALA A 210 9.98 19.68 6.83
N TYR A 211 10.80 20.71 7.09
CA TYR A 211 11.59 20.82 8.33
C TYR A 211 11.14 21.98 9.23
N ASN A 212 10.18 22.78 8.77
CA ASN A 212 9.56 23.90 9.47
C ASN A 212 8.14 24.17 8.93
N TYR A 213 7.39 25.03 9.64
CA TYR A 213 6.00 25.36 9.29
C TYR A 213 5.88 26.14 7.98
N GLU A 214 6.90 26.92 7.65
CA GLU A 214 6.98 27.72 6.41
C GLU A 214 7.19 26.86 5.17
N LYS A 215 7.53 25.57 5.36
CA LYS A 215 7.84 24.62 4.28
C LYS A 215 8.96 25.15 3.39
N ASP A 216 10.00 25.70 4.01
CA ASP A 216 11.17 26.19 3.28
C ASP A 216 11.87 25.04 2.53
N ILE A 217 12.61 25.42 1.49
CA ILE A 217 13.43 24.50 0.69
C ILE A 217 14.89 24.89 0.89
N ASN A 218 15.59 24.10 1.70
CA ASN A 218 17.05 24.14 1.78
C ASN A 218 17.66 23.06 0.88
N GLU A 219 18.99 22.97 0.84
CA GLU A 219 19.71 21.97 0.03
C GLU A 219 19.29 20.53 0.37
N VAL A 220 19.12 20.21 1.65
CA VAL A 220 18.74 18.87 2.14
C VAL A 220 17.38 18.45 1.60
N ARG A 221 16.36 19.29 1.76
CA ARG A 221 15.01 19.01 1.25
C ARG A 221 14.99 19.05 -0.28
N GLY A 222 15.71 19.99 -0.89
CA GLY A 222 15.80 20.11 -2.34
C GLY A 222 16.43 18.88 -3.01
N ASN A 223 17.44 18.28 -2.40
CA ASN A 223 18.05 17.04 -2.89
C ASN A 223 17.04 15.88 -2.86
N ALA A 224 16.24 15.75 -1.80
CA ALA A 224 15.16 14.77 -1.75
C ALA A 224 14.10 15.02 -2.84
N MET A 225 13.70 16.27 -3.07
CA MET A 225 12.74 16.63 -4.13
C MET A 225 13.25 16.23 -5.53
N LYS A 226 14.53 16.51 -5.83
CA LYS A 226 15.16 16.13 -7.11
C LYS A 226 15.20 14.62 -7.32
N VAL A 227 15.57 13.86 -6.28
CA VAL A 227 15.53 12.39 -6.34
C VAL A 227 14.10 11.88 -6.53
N ILE A 228 13.11 12.51 -5.91
CA ILE A 228 11.68 12.17 -6.12
C ILE A 228 11.24 12.43 -7.56
N VAL A 229 11.63 13.53 -8.18
CA VAL A 229 11.35 13.79 -9.60
C VAL A 229 11.91 12.67 -10.47
N PHE A 230 13.14 12.23 -10.21
CA PHE A 230 13.74 11.09 -10.90
C PHE A 230 12.89 9.82 -10.74
N MET A 231 12.56 9.45 -9.50
CA MET A 231 11.74 8.27 -9.20
C MET A 231 10.38 8.33 -9.88
N ASN A 232 9.68 9.47 -9.81
CA ASN A 232 8.40 9.67 -10.48
C ASN A 232 8.53 9.40 -11.98
N ASN A 233 9.51 10.02 -12.65
CA ASN A 233 9.71 9.82 -14.10
C ASN A 233 9.92 8.35 -14.46
N ILE A 234 10.61 7.56 -13.62
CA ILE A 234 10.76 6.12 -13.81
C ILE A 234 9.43 5.38 -13.61
N ILE A 235 8.73 5.63 -12.49
CA ILE A 235 7.50 4.91 -12.15
C ILE A 235 6.35 5.22 -13.11
N GLN A 236 6.31 6.40 -13.73
CA GLN A 236 5.31 6.71 -14.76
C GLN A 236 5.34 5.74 -15.95
N ASN A 237 6.47 5.06 -16.23
CA ASN A 237 6.55 4.05 -17.29
C ASN A 237 5.81 2.74 -16.95
N TYR A 238 5.58 2.48 -15.66
CA TYR A 238 5.01 1.21 -15.17
C TYR A 238 3.66 1.40 -14.51
N ALA A 239 3.43 2.56 -13.89
CA ALA A 239 2.19 2.93 -13.22
C ALA A 239 1.76 4.35 -13.64
N PRO A 240 1.47 4.59 -14.95
CA PRO A 240 1.21 5.92 -15.48
C PRO A 240 -0.02 6.57 -14.83
N GLY A 241 0.18 7.76 -14.25
CA GLY A 241 -0.85 8.51 -13.54
C GLY A 241 -1.24 7.92 -12.18
N GLN A 242 -0.48 6.97 -11.64
CA GLN A 242 -0.71 6.35 -10.32
C GLN A 242 0.35 6.79 -9.28
N VAL A 243 1.08 7.86 -9.58
CA VAL A 243 2.01 8.50 -8.65
C VAL A 243 1.39 9.77 -8.10
N GLY A 244 1.40 9.93 -6.78
CA GLY A 244 0.97 11.15 -6.12
C GLY A 244 2.02 11.78 -5.21
N ARG A 245 1.76 13.00 -4.77
CA ARG A 245 2.52 13.69 -3.73
C ARG A 245 1.74 13.65 -2.43
N TYR A 246 2.35 13.13 -1.38
CA TYR A 246 1.74 13.12 -0.05
C TYR A 246 1.73 14.53 0.53
N ASN A 247 0.76 14.84 1.39
CA ASN A 247 0.65 16.14 2.05
C ASN A 247 1.94 16.48 2.81
N ASP A 248 2.44 17.71 2.65
CA ASP A 248 3.72 18.19 3.19
C ASP A 248 3.56 19.12 4.41
N ASP A 249 2.41 19.11 5.07
CA ASP A 249 2.20 19.83 6.32
C ASP A 249 3.20 19.37 7.37
N PHE A 250 3.88 20.33 7.98
CA PHE A 250 4.90 20.06 8.99
C PHE A 250 4.25 19.48 10.26
N GLU A 251 4.62 18.26 10.61
CA GLU A 251 4.29 17.60 11.87
C GLU A 251 5.57 17.50 12.71
N PRO A 252 5.76 18.40 13.71
CA PRO A 252 7.01 18.50 14.46
C PRO A 252 7.38 17.23 15.24
N ARG A 253 6.46 16.29 15.40
CA ARG A 253 6.70 15.00 16.08
C ARG A 253 7.01 13.84 15.12
N ALA A 254 6.88 14.03 13.81
CA ALA A 254 7.14 13.00 12.82
C ALA A 254 8.64 12.79 12.61
N PHE A 255 9.04 11.54 12.37
CA PHE A 255 10.44 11.21 12.12
C PHE A 255 10.90 11.70 10.75
N GLY A 256 10.06 11.67 9.71
CA GLY A 256 10.43 12.19 8.38
C GLY A 256 10.87 13.66 8.43
N ASP A 257 10.05 14.50 9.03
CA ASP A 257 10.29 15.93 9.21
C ASP A 257 11.54 16.20 10.06
N ASN A 258 11.67 15.49 11.17
CA ASN A 258 12.83 15.66 12.05
C ASN A 258 14.13 15.13 11.43
N ILE A 259 14.11 14.04 10.66
CA ILE A 259 15.29 13.53 9.95
C ILE A 259 15.75 14.53 8.90
N THR A 260 14.81 15.20 8.21
CA THR A 260 15.12 16.34 7.32
C THR A 260 15.74 17.48 8.10
N LYS A 261 15.11 17.89 9.21
CA LYS A 261 15.60 18.94 10.10
C LYS A 261 16.98 18.65 10.68
N TRP A 262 17.30 17.39 10.95
CA TRP A 262 18.59 16.97 11.49
C TRP A 262 19.68 16.90 10.40
N GLY A 263 19.35 17.13 9.13
CA GLY A 263 20.31 17.27 8.02
C GLY A 263 20.39 16.08 7.06
N THR A 264 19.42 15.19 7.05
CA THR A 264 19.36 14.05 6.11
C THR A 264 18.31 14.31 5.04
N SER A 265 18.64 14.12 3.77
CA SER A 265 17.69 14.29 2.66
C SER A 265 16.67 13.16 2.71
N ALA A 266 15.57 13.36 3.44
CA ALA A 266 14.57 12.34 3.69
C ALA A 266 13.57 12.25 2.53
N ILE A 267 13.28 11.03 2.10
CA ILE A 267 12.38 10.69 1.02
C ILE A 267 11.34 9.73 1.59
N LEU A 268 10.09 10.17 1.65
CA LEU A 268 8.96 9.31 1.98
C LEU A 268 8.51 8.55 0.73
N ILE A 269 8.25 7.26 0.88
CA ILE A 269 7.53 6.44 -0.10
C ILE A 269 6.33 5.81 0.59
N GLU A 270 5.14 6.10 0.09
CA GLU A 270 3.86 5.60 0.59
C GLU A 270 3.27 4.60 -0.40
N SER A 271 3.03 3.36 0.06
CA SER A 271 2.49 2.26 -0.75
C SER A 271 0.97 2.18 -0.62
N GLY A 272 0.24 2.65 -1.63
CA GLY A 272 -1.23 2.73 -1.63
C GLY A 272 -1.93 1.46 -2.10
N GLY A 273 -2.83 1.61 -3.06
CA GLY A 273 -3.56 0.50 -3.68
C GLY A 273 -3.25 0.34 -5.15
N TYR A 274 -3.50 -0.86 -5.66
CA TYR A 274 -3.39 -1.22 -7.07
C TYR A 274 -4.50 -2.24 -7.39
N PRO A 275 -5.17 -2.15 -8.56
CA PRO A 275 -6.26 -3.06 -8.89
C PRO A 275 -5.86 -4.54 -8.80
N ASP A 276 -6.71 -5.36 -8.18
CA ASP A 276 -6.53 -6.80 -8.00
C ASP A 276 -5.22 -7.23 -7.27
N ASP A 277 -4.54 -6.32 -6.55
CA ASP A 277 -3.28 -6.58 -5.86
C ASP A 277 -3.41 -6.55 -4.32
N VAL A 278 -4.26 -7.43 -3.79
CA VAL A 278 -4.55 -7.49 -2.34
C VAL A 278 -3.27 -7.68 -1.51
N GLU A 279 -2.36 -8.55 -1.95
CA GLU A 279 -1.10 -8.83 -1.24
C GLU A 279 0.02 -7.82 -1.58
N LYS A 280 -0.29 -6.74 -2.30
CA LYS A 280 0.62 -5.64 -2.65
C LYS A 280 1.91 -6.09 -3.37
N GLN A 281 1.82 -7.13 -4.21
CA GLN A 281 2.96 -7.72 -4.91
C GLN A 281 3.42 -6.88 -6.10
N GLU A 282 2.52 -6.20 -6.81
CA GLU A 282 2.92 -5.22 -7.84
C GLU A 282 3.47 -3.96 -7.17
N ILE A 283 2.86 -3.50 -6.09
CA ILE A 283 3.35 -2.32 -5.34
C ILE A 283 4.73 -2.59 -4.72
N ARG A 284 4.99 -3.80 -4.25
CA ARG A 284 6.32 -4.28 -3.81
C ARG A 284 7.35 -4.18 -4.93
N LYS A 285 7.00 -4.61 -6.15
CA LYS A 285 7.86 -4.48 -7.34
C LYS A 285 8.14 -3.01 -7.68
N LEU A 286 7.13 -2.14 -7.60
CA LEU A 286 7.30 -0.70 -7.84
C LEU A 286 8.21 -0.06 -6.77
N ASN A 287 8.10 -0.46 -5.50
CA ASN A 287 9.04 -0.05 -4.45
C ASN A 287 10.47 -0.49 -4.77
N TYR A 288 10.67 -1.75 -5.16
CA TYR A 288 11.98 -2.28 -5.57
C TYR A 288 12.61 -1.43 -6.68
N VAL A 289 11.87 -1.15 -7.75
CA VAL A 289 12.36 -0.33 -8.88
C VAL A 289 12.61 1.11 -8.46
N SER A 290 11.67 1.72 -7.73
CA SER A 290 11.78 3.12 -7.27
C SER A 290 13.03 3.32 -6.41
N ILE A 291 13.23 2.47 -5.39
CA ILE A 291 14.32 2.60 -4.44
C ILE A 291 15.68 2.35 -5.11
N LEU A 292 15.81 1.30 -5.94
CA LEU A 292 17.07 1.05 -6.65
C LEU A 292 17.42 2.13 -7.66
N SER A 293 16.41 2.69 -8.35
CA SER A 293 16.60 3.83 -9.26
C SER A 293 17.10 5.07 -8.50
N ALA A 294 16.51 5.35 -7.33
CA ALA A 294 16.95 6.43 -6.45
C ALA A 294 18.40 6.24 -5.96
N ILE A 295 18.71 5.03 -5.47
CA ILE A 295 20.07 4.67 -5.03
C ILE A 295 21.09 4.86 -6.17
N TYR A 296 20.73 4.46 -7.38
CA TYR A 296 21.61 4.60 -8.54
C TYR A 296 21.88 6.07 -8.90
N THR A 297 20.85 6.92 -9.00
CA THR A 297 21.05 8.35 -9.30
C THR A 297 21.81 9.08 -8.19
N ILE A 298 21.62 8.69 -6.91
CA ILE A 298 22.41 9.20 -5.78
C ILE A 298 23.89 8.78 -5.92
N ALA A 299 24.17 7.54 -6.30
CA ALA A 299 25.54 7.06 -6.48
C ALA A 299 26.28 7.77 -7.62
N GLU A 300 25.58 8.05 -8.72
CA GLU A 300 26.12 8.76 -9.88
C GLU A 300 26.18 10.28 -9.66
N GLY A 301 25.39 10.83 -8.74
CA GLY A 301 25.24 12.28 -8.54
C GLY A 301 24.34 12.96 -9.58
N SER A 302 23.75 12.19 -10.50
CA SER A 302 22.97 12.73 -11.63
C SER A 302 21.67 13.42 -11.22
N TYR A 303 21.20 13.22 -9.99
CA TYR A 303 20.03 13.93 -9.46
C TYR A 303 20.28 15.43 -9.29
N GLU A 304 21.53 15.88 -9.17
CA GLU A 304 21.88 17.28 -8.93
C GLU A 304 21.42 18.20 -10.08
N ASP A 305 21.44 17.67 -11.31
CA ASP A 305 21.05 18.34 -12.54
C ASP A 305 19.53 18.40 -12.77
N ILE A 306 18.74 17.76 -11.90
CA ILE A 306 17.27 17.70 -12.04
C ILE A 306 16.65 19.04 -11.63
N ASN A 307 15.71 19.52 -12.45
CA ASN A 307 14.94 20.71 -12.14
C ASN A 307 13.99 20.44 -10.98
N ILE A 308 14.20 21.15 -9.87
CA ILE A 308 13.43 21.00 -8.64
C ILE A 308 11.94 21.35 -8.83
N GLU A 309 11.61 22.27 -9.75
CA GLU A 309 10.23 22.69 -10.00
C GLU A 309 9.35 21.57 -10.56
N ASP A 310 9.96 20.53 -11.15
CA ASP A 310 9.22 19.36 -11.63
C ASP A 310 8.58 18.57 -10.47
N TYR A 311 9.05 18.76 -9.23
CA TYR A 311 8.45 18.15 -8.05
C TYR A 311 7.00 18.61 -7.85
N ASN A 312 6.72 19.89 -8.10
CA ASN A 312 5.38 20.46 -7.96
C ASN A 312 4.43 20.06 -9.09
N LYS A 313 4.93 19.39 -10.14
CA LYS A 313 4.12 18.84 -11.23
C LYS A 313 3.55 17.45 -10.89
N ILE A 314 4.08 16.79 -9.86
CA ILE A 314 3.51 15.54 -9.35
C ILE A 314 2.17 15.89 -8.68
N PRO A 315 1.04 15.30 -9.12
CA PRO A 315 -0.27 15.62 -8.55
C PRO A 315 -0.32 15.24 -7.07
N GLU A 316 -1.07 15.95 -6.26
CA GLU A 316 -1.27 15.56 -4.86
C GLU A 316 -2.11 14.28 -4.75
N ASN A 317 -2.16 13.71 -3.55
CA ASN A 317 -3.14 12.68 -3.24
C ASN A 317 -4.51 13.32 -2.99
N ASP A 318 -5.57 12.67 -3.47
CA ASP A 318 -6.95 12.92 -3.09
C ASP A 318 -7.56 11.63 -2.52
N ARG A 319 -8.63 11.73 -1.72
CA ARG A 319 -9.23 10.56 -1.03
C ARG A 319 -10.65 10.32 -1.52
N LYS A 320 -10.79 9.98 -2.80
CA LYS A 320 -12.08 9.87 -3.49
C LYS A 320 -12.35 8.49 -4.09
N LEU A 321 -11.60 7.46 -3.70
CA LEU A 321 -11.73 6.12 -4.25
C LEU A 321 -12.49 5.18 -3.29
N PHE A 322 -13.45 4.42 -3.84
CA PHE A 322 -14.18 3.36 -3.15
C PHE A 322 -13.79 1.98 -3.70
N ASP A 323 -14.05 0.90 -2.95
CA ASP A 323 -13.93 -0.46 -3.54
C ASP A 323 -15.00 -0.66 -4.62
N LEU A 324 -16.24 -0.26 -4.32
CA LEU A 324 -17.36 -0.29 -5.24
C LEU A 324 -18.10 1.05 -5.23
N LYS A 325 -18.21 1.67 -6.40
CA LYS A 325 -19.09 2.81 -6.66
C LYS A 325 -20.29 2.37 -7.48
N ILE A 326 -21.50 2.58 -6.97
CA ILE A 326 -22.74 2.34 -7.73
C ILE A 326 -23.35 3.69 -8.07
N LYS A 327 -23.61 3.94 -9.35
CA LYS A 327 -24.17 5.21 -9.86
C LYS A 327 -25.63 5.07 -10.25
N ASN A 328 -26.41 6.14 -10.20
CA ASN A 328 -27.77 6.23 -10.75
C ASN A 328 -28.77 5.19 -10.19
N LEU A 329 -28.59 4.79 -8.93
CA LEU A 329 -29.38 3.75 -8.30
C LEU A 329 -30.72 4.28 -7.82
N THR A 330 -31.82 3.58 -8.13
CA THR A 330 -33.14 3.97 -7.64
C THR A 330 -33.40 3.37 -6.26
N TYR A 331 -33.63 4.21 -5.25
CA TYR A 331 -34.01 3.82 -3.91
C TYR A 331 -35.41 4.32 -3.57
N ASN A 332 -36.32 3.40 -3.22
CA ASN A 332 -37.65 3.77 -2.73
C ASN A 332 -37.62 4.01 -1.22
N LEU A 333 -37.96 5.23 -0.82
CA LEU A 333 -38.10 5.61 0.58
C LEU A 333 -39.46 6.27 0.79
N ASN A 334 -40.26 5.68 1.68
CA ASN A 334 -41.61 6.14 2.00
C ASN A 334 -42.52 6.28 0.76
N GLY A 335 -42.45 5.32 -0.17
CA GLY A 335 -43.27 5.28 -1.37
C GLY A 335 -42.81 6.22 -2.50
N LYS A 336 -41.71 6.96 -2.31
CA LYS A 336 -41.11 7.81 -3.36
C LYS A 336 -39.78 7.23 -3.82
N ASP A 337 -39.54 7.27 -5.12
CA ASP A 337 -38.27 6.85 -5.72
C ASP A 337 -37.29 8.03 -5.75
N TYR A 338 -36.04 7.76 -5.37
CA TYR A 338 -34.93 8.70 -5.38
C TYR A 338 -33.76 8.09 -6.15
N THR A 339 -33.07 8.89 -6.96
CA THR A 339 -31.81 8.50 -7.60
C THR A 339 -30.65 8.90 -6.71
N ILE A 340 -29.78 7.95 -6.39
CA ILE A 340 -28.60 8.16 -5.54
C ILE A 340 -27.40 7.38 -6.07
N ASP A 341 -26.20 7.88 -5.77
CA ASP A 341 -24.98 7.09 -5.86
C ASP A 341 -24.62 6.51 -4.48
N LEU A 342 -23.94 5.37 -4.47
CA LEU A 342 -23.40 4.73 -3.26
C LEU A 342 -21.90 4.48 -3.39
N GLY A 343 -21.14 4.87 -2.38
CA GLY A 343 -19.73 4.53 -2.20
C GLY A 343 -19.58 3.45 -1.13
N ILE A 344 -18.96 2.33 -1.47
CA ILE A 344 -18.84 1.15 -0.60
C ILE A 344 -17.37 0.78 -0.45
N ASN A 345 -16.95 0.58 0.81
CA ASN A 345 -15.62 0.08 1.15
C ASN A 345 -15.70 -1.27 1.87
N HIS A 346 -14.68 -2.10 1.67
CA HIS A 346 -14.51 -3.44 2.20
C HIS A 346 -13.51 -3.41 3.36
N LEU A 347 -13.99 -3.08 4.55
CA LEU A 347 -13.14 -3.03 5.75
C LEU A 347 -12.63 -4.43 6.12
N GLU A 348 -11.38 -4.53 6.55
CA GLU A 348 -10.76 -5.81 6.89
C GLU A 348 -10.90 -6.15 8.37
N VAL A 349 -11.21 -7.41 8.65
CA VAL A 349 -11.18 -7.96 10.00
C VAL A 349 -10.20 -9.12 10.05
N GLY A 350 -9.14 -8.95 10.83
CA GLY A 350 -8.08 -9.95 10.96
C GLY A 350 -8.55 -11.24 11.62
N ILE A 351 -8.03 -12.36 11.12
CA ILE A 351 -8.22 -13.72 11.64
C ILE A 351 -6.87 -14.43 11.70
N ASN A 352 -6.83 -15.62 12.29
CA ASN A 352 -5.62 -16.45 12.35
C ASN A 352 -4.40 -15.67 12.90
N LYS A 353 -4.57 -14.98 14.04
CA LYS A 353 -3.55 -14.09 14.62
C LYS A 353 -3.06 -13.00 13.65
N ASN A 354 -3.99 -12.40 12.90
CA ASN A 354 -3.72 -11.37 11.90
C ASN A 354 -2.77 -11.82 10.79
N THR A 355 -2.77 -13.10 10.42
CA THR A 355 -2.09 -13.59 9.21
C THR A 355 -3.01 -13.59 7.99
N ASP A 356 -4.32 -13.49 8.21
CA ASP A 356 -5.36 -13.47 7.18
C ASP A 356 -6.53 -12.57 7.63
N PHE A 357 -7.53 -12.36 6.77
CA PHE A 357 -8.69 -11.52 7.05
C PHE A 357 -9.93 -11.87 6.22
N TYR A 358 -11.09 -11.42 6.69
CA TYR A 358 -12.30 -11.34 5.87
C TYR A 358 -12.75 -9.88 5.76
N ASN A 359 -13.59 -9.55 4.78
CA ASN A 359 -14.07 -8.20 4.56
C ASN A 359 -15.46 -7.99 5.17
N VAL A 360 -15.74 -6.74 5.55
CA VAL A 360 -17.04 -6.24 5.97
C VAL A 360 -17.35 -5.02 5.10
N GLY A 361 -18.27 -5.21 4.14
CA GLY A 361 -18.68 -4.15 3.22
C GLY A 361 -19.59 -3.12 3.90
N ARG A 362 -19.21 -1.85 3.82
CA ARG A 362 -19.95 -0.73 4.41
C ARG A 362 -20.21 0.34 3.37
N ILE A 363 -21.43 0.88 3.37
CA ILE A 363 -21.69 2.15 2.69
C ILE A 363 -20.93 3.22 3.47
N VAL A 364 -19.95 3.86 2.84
CA VAL A 364 -19.12 4.91 3.45
C VAL A 364 -19.57 6.30 3.03
N ASP A 365 -20.24 6.42 1.88
CA ASP A 365 -20.83 7.66 1.40
C ASP A 365 -22.05 7.39 0.50
N GLN A 366 -22.91 8.39 0.34
CA GLN A 366 -24.09 8.33 -0.54
C GLN A 366 -24.59 9.71 -0.96
N GLY A 367 -25.20 9.79 -2.15
CA GLY A 367 -25.77 11.04 -2.67
C GLY A 367 -25.21 11.36 -4.05
N ASP A 368 -24.74 12.60 -4.25
CA ASP A 368 -23.99 12.97 -5.45
C ASP A 368 -22.52 12.60 -5.25
N LEU A 369 -22.10 11.52 -5.91
CA LEU A 369 -20.71 11.07 -5.91
C LEU A 369 -20.05 11.32 -7.27
N SER A 370 -20.55 12.24 -8.09
CA SER A 370 -20.08 12.49 -9.46
C SER A 370 -18.57 12.76 -9.56
N THR A 371 -17.97 13.37 -8.54
CA THR A 371 -16.53 13.66 -8.46
C THR A 371 -15.68 12.56 -7.81
N TYR A 372 -16.30 11.44 -7.42
CA TYR A 372 -15.66 10.29 -6.78
C TYR A 372 -15.47 9.12 -7.75
N TYR A 373 -14.66 8.16 -7.36
CA TYR A 373 -14.22 7.05 -8.19
C TYR A 373 -14.38 5.72 -7.45
N GLY A 374 -14.30 4.61 -8.17
CA GLY A 374 -14.29 3.28 -7.56
C GLY A 374 -13.33 2.36 -8.31
N TYR A 375 -12.67 1.45 -7.59
CA TYR A 375 -11.95 0.33 -8.21
C TYR A 375 -12.89 -0.47 -9.11
N GLU A 376 -14.11 -0.72 -8.63
CA GLU A 376 -15.24 -1.15 -9.44
C GLU A 376 -16.28 -0.02 -9.51
N THR A 377 -16.78 0.27 -10.72
CA THR A 377 -17.88 1.20 -10.92
C THR A 377 -19.00 0.51 -11.69
N PHE A 378 -20.22 0.57 -11.15
CA PHE A 378 -21.42 0.02 -11.76
C PHE A 378 -22.47 1.11 -12.00
N ASP A 379 -22.94 1.23 -13.24
CA ASP A 379 -24.07 2.11 -13.57
C ASP A 379 -25.39 1.36 -13.38
N ALA A 380 -26.11 1.73 -12.33
CA ALA A 380 -27.39 1.14 -11.97
C ALA A 380 -28.59 1.86 -12.61
N THR A 381 -28.39 2.57 -13.74
CA THR A 381 -29.49 3.22 -14.45
C THR A 381 -30.62 2.24 -14.78
N GLY A 382 -31.81 2.54 -14.25
CA GLY A 382 -33.02 1.72 -14.36
C GLY A 382 -33.08 0.52 -13.42
N TYR A 383 -32.08 0.33 -12.55
CA TYR A 383 -32.14 -0.63 -11.45
C TYR A 383 -32.68 0.02 -10.17
N LYS A 384 -33.48 -0.75 -9.45
CA LYS A 384 -34.04 -0.40 -8.14
C LYS A 384 -33.45 -1.29 -7.05
N ILE A 385 -33.18 -0.71 -5.89
CA ILE A 385 -32.81 -1.45 -4.68
C ILE A 385 -34.02 -2.24 -4.18
N VAL A 386 -33.83 -3.54 -3.99
CA VAL A 386 -34.81 -4.45 -3.40
C VAL A 386 -34.25 -5.07 -2.12
N GLU A 387 -35.09 -5.13 -1.08
CA GLU A 387 -34.75 -5.79 0.19
C GLU A 387 -34.62 -7.31 -0.02
N GLY A 388 -33.46 -7.86 0.37
CA GLY A 388 -33.27 -9.30 0.38
C GLY A 388 -34.05 -9.99 1.49
N THR A 389 -34.63 -11.15 1.20
CA THR A 389 -35.50 -11.89 2.12
C THR A 389 -34.81 -13.11 2.72
N LEU A 390 -35.45 -13.70 3.73
CA LEU A 390 -35.01 -14.94 4.37
C LEU A 390 -35.47 -16.15 3.55
N TYR A 391 -34.55 -17.08 3.28
CA TYR A 391 -34.89 -18.38 2.69
C TYR A 391 -35.83 -19.17 3.63
N PRO A 392 -36.96 -19.72 3.15
CA PRO A 392 -37.99 -20.29 4.02
C PRO A 392 -37.51 -21.49 4.86
N SER A 393 -36.61 -22.30 4.33
CA SER A 393 -36.13 -23.50 5.01
C SER A 393 -34.90 -23.21 5.85
N MET A 394 -34.89 -23.76 7.07
CA MET A 394 -33.73 -23.71 7.93
C MET A 394 -32.62 -24.64 7.40
N VAL A 395 -31.38 -24.15 7.43
CA VAL A 395 -30.20 -24.90 7.03
C VAL A 395 -29.60 -25.60 8.26
N PRO A 396 -29.45 -26.94 8.28
CA PRO A 396 -28.99 -27.64 9.47
C PRO A 396 -27.55 -27.29 9.89
N SER A 397 -26.65 -27.14 8.90
CA SER A 397 -25.20 -27.01 9.12
C SER A 397 -24.49 -26.38 7.92
N ILE A 398 -23.23 -26.01 8.08
CA ILE A 398 -22.39 -25.50 6.98
C ILE A 398 -22.28 -26.49 5.81
N ALA A 399 -22.15 -27.79 6.08
CA ALA A 399 -22.09 -28.80 5.02
C ALA A 399 -23.37 -28.84 4.17
N SER A 400 -24.52 -28.51 4.75
CA SER A 400 -25.79 -28.43 4.02
C SER A 400 -25.93 -27.11 3.26
N TYR A 401 -25.41 -26.03 3.84
CA TYR A 401 -25.27 -24.74 3.17
C TYR A 401 -24.38 -24.84 1.92
N ASP A 402 -23.32 -25.66 1.97
CA ASP A 402 -22.40 -25.82 0.85
C ASP A 402 -23.03 -26.49 -0.39
N ARG A 403 -24.19 -27.14 -0.22
CA ARG A 403 -24.94 -27.77 -1.30
C ARG A 403 -26.04 -26.88 -1.89
N LEU A 404 -26.26 -25.69 -1.34
CA LEU A 404 -27.25 -24.76 -1.89
C LEU A 404 -26.78 -24.21 -3.24
N ASN A 405 -27.74 -23.79 -4.06
CA ASN A 405 -27.49 -23.04 -5.28
C ASN A 405 -27.75 -21.57 -4.99
N GLU A 406 -26.70 -20.85 -4.57
CA GLU A 406 -26.84 -19.48 -4.06
C GLU A 406 -27.29 -18.49 -5.12
N LEU A 407 -26.84 -18.65 -6.37
CA LEU A 407 -27.25 -17.75 -7.46
C LEU A 407 -28.74 -17.90 -7.77
N SER A 408 -29.25 -19.13 -7.77
CA SER A 408 -30.69 -19.39 -7.91
C SER A 408 -31.50 -18.80 -6.75
N MET A 409 -30.95 -18.86 -5.54
CA MET A 409 -31.58 -18.25 -4.36
C MET A 409 -31.61 -16.73 -4.44
N LEU A 410 -30.50 -16.07 -4.81
CA LEU A 410 -30.43 -14.63 -4.99
C LEU A 410 -31.39 -14.14 -6.08
N LYS A 411 -31.49 -14.87 -7.21
CA LYS A 411 -32.47 -14.59 -8.28
C LYS A 411 -33.92 -14.64 -7.81
N LYS A 412 -34.21 -15.46 -6.78
CA LYS A 412 -35.53 -15.56 -6.13
C LYS A 412 -35.73 -14.56 -5.00
N GLY A 413 -34.76 -13.70 -4.72
CA GLY A 413 -34.87 -12.69 -3.68
C GLY A 413 -34.32 -13.11 -2.30
N TYR A 414 -33.72 -14.30 -2.17
CA TYR A 414 -33.22 -14.79 -0.88
C TYR A 414 -31.77 -14.39 -0.66
N LEU A 415 -31.55 -13.49 0.30
CA LEU A 415 -30.23 -12.98 0.70
C LEU A 415 -29.74 -13.55 2.03
N TYR A 416 -30.66 -14.13 2.81
CA TYR A 416 -30.38 -14.65 4.15
C TYR A 416 -30.80 -16.10 4.29
N VAL A 417 -30.06 -16.87 5.08
CA VAL A 417 -30.46 -18.19 5.58
C VAL A 417 -30.37 -18.23 7.10
N LYS A 418 -31.27 -18.97 7.75
CA LYS A 418 -31.11 -19.34 9.17
C LYS A 418 -30.38 -20.67 9.25
N MET A 419 -29.38 -20.75 10.14
CA MET A 419 -28.59 -21.95 10.34
C MET A 419 -28.67 -22.45 11.79
N ALA A 420 -28.99 -23.73 11.97
CA ALA A 420 -29.14 -24.34 13.28
C ALA A 420 -27.80 -24.50 14.00
N LYS A 421 -26.82 -25.13 13.33
CA LYS A 421 -25.44 -25.27 13.83
C LYS A 421 -24.50 -24.35 13.07
N LEU A 422 -24.20 -23.19 13.68
CA LEU A 422 -23.24 -22.22 13.13
C LEU A 422 -21.79 -22.69 13.28
N PRO A 423 -20.90 -22.35 12.32
CA PRO A 423 -19.47 -22.53 12.49
C PRO A 423 -18.87 -21.50 13.47
N ASP A 424 -17.64 -21.75 13.91
CA ASP A 424 -16.90 -20.80 14.76
C ASP A 424 -16.46 -19.54 14.00
N ALA A 425 -16.44 -19.56 12.67
CA ALA A 425 -16.18 -18.38 11.84
C ALA A 425 -17.32 -17.35 11.91
N ASN A 426 -16.99 -16.08 11.63
CA ASN A 426 -17.95 -14.98 11.50
C ASN A 426 -18.24 -14.60 10.03
N TYR A 427 -17.72 -15.39 9.09
CA TYR A 427 -17.86 -15.18 7.64
C TYR A 427 -18.08 -16.50 6.93
N THR A 428 -18.54 -16.42 5.68
CA THR A 428 -18.72 -17.55 4.77
C THR A 428 -18.15 -17.21 3.40
N THR A 429 -17.71 -18.20 2.63
CA THR A 429 -17.19 -18.02 1.26
C THR A 429 -18.29 -17.97 0.20
N LYS A 430 -19.56 -18.12 0.60
CA LYS A 430 -20.70 -18.12 -0.33
C LYS A 430 -21.52 -16.83 -0.27
N PRO A 431 -22.16 -16.43 -1.38
CA PRO A 431 -22.82 -15.13 -1.52
C PRO A 431 -24.21 -15.07 -0.89
N ILE A 432 -24.38 -15.67 0.30
CA ILE A 432 -25.58 -15.58 1.10
C ILE A 432 -25.20 -15.34 2.57
N MET A 433 -25.96 -14.50 3.23
CA MET A 433 -25.70 -14.13 4.62
C MET A 433 -26.31 -15.18 5.55
N VAL A 434 -25.57 -15.57 6.59
CA VAL A 434 -26.04 -16.60 7.54
C VAL A 434 -26.48 -15.94 8.84
N LEU A 435 -27.65 -16.32 9.34
CA LEU A 435 -28.23 -15.84 10.60
C LEU A 435 -28.31 -16.97 11.61
N LYS A 436 -27.97 -16.69 12.88
CA LYS A 436 -28.40 -17.54 14.00
C LYS A 436 -29.92 -17.64 14.01
N VAL A 437 -30.46 -18.80 14.39
CA VAL A 437 -31.91 -19.09 14.43
C VAL A 437 -32.71 -18.01 15.18
N THR A 438 -32.17 -17.51 16.29
CA THR A 438 -32.81 -16.49 17.15
C THR A 438 -32.68 -15.07 16.60
N LYS A 439 -31.88 -14.85 15.56
CA LYS A 439 -31.63 -13.51 15.02
C LYS A 439 -32.74 -13.10 14.06
N ALA A 440 -33.22 -11.87 14.23
CA ALA A 440 -34.13 -11.26 13.27
C ALA A 440 -33.41 -11.03 11.94
N THR A 441 -34.16 -11.09 10.84
CA THR A 441 -33.62 -10.77 9.51
C THR A 441 -33.32 -9.27 9.48
N PRO A 442 -32.08 -8.86 9.14
CA PRO A 442 -31.75 -7.44 9.02
C PRO A 442 -32.67 -6.74 8.03
N LYS A 443 -33.15 -5.56 8.40
CA LYS A 443 -33.92 -4.70 7.50
C LYS A 443 -32.99 -3.89 6.60
N LEU A 444 -33.37 -3.71 5.34
CA LEU A 444 -32.65 -2.86 4.39
C LEU A 444 -32.57 -1.43 4.94
N ARG A 445 -31.35 -0.90 5.02
CA ARG A 445 -31.08 0.50 5.38
C ARG A 445 -29.99 1.03 4.47
N VAL A 446 -30.35 1.98 3.61
CA VAL A 446 -29.40 2.68 2.74
C VAL A 446 -28.96 3.96 3.45
N ARG A 447 -27.87 3.85 4.21
CA ARG A 447 -27.26 4.96 4.96
C ARG A 447 -25.78 4.69 5.20
N VAL A 448 -24.99 5.74 5.38
CA VAL A 448 -23.59 5.66 5.81
C VAL A 448 -23.46 4.80 7.08
N GLY A 449 -22.46 3.91 7.09
CA GLY A 449 -22.19 2.95 8.15
C GLY A 449 -23.03 1.67 8.09
N ALA A 450 -24.06 1.58 7.24
CA ALA A 450 -24.81 0.35 7.05
C ALA A 450 -24.00 -0.71 6.28
N ASN A 451 -24.30 -1.99 6.53
CA ASN A 451 -23.77 -3.06 5.69
C ASN A 451 -24.43 -2.99 4.31
N ALA A 452 -23.65 -3.06 3.24
CA ALA A 452 -24.16 -3.08 1.89
C ALA A 452 -24.69 -4.49 1.53
N ASN A 453 -25.99 -4.71 1.76
CA ASN A 453 -26.70 -5.96 1.48
C ASN A 453 -28.06 -5.66 0.83
N PHE A 454 -28.17 -5.85 -0.48
CA PHE A 454 -29.42 -5.61 -1.22
C PHE A 454 -29.36 -6.27 -2.59
N LEU A 455 -30.52 -6.32 -3.25
CA LEU A 455 -30.67 -6.84 -4.60
C LEU A 455 -30.95 -5.69 -5.56
N LEU A 456 -30.58 -5.87 -6.83
CA LEU A 456 -30.83 -4.89 -7.88
C LEU A 456 -31.81 -5.50 -8.89
N GLU A 457 -32.99 -4.90 -8.96
CA GLU A 457 -34.07 -5.32 -9.85
C GLU A 457 -34.24 -4.33 -11.00
N LYS A 458 -34.43 -4.85 -12.21
CA LYS A 458 -34.83 -4.08 -13.39
C LYS A 458 -35.91 -4.85 -14.12
N ASN A 459 -37.02 -4.17 -14.46
CA ASN A 459 -38.17 -4.77 -15.14
C ASN A 459 -38.72 -6.03 -14.42
N GLY A 460 -38.77 -6.03 -13.08
CA GLY A 460 -39.25 -7.16 -12.28
C GLY A 460 -38.30 -8.37 -12.23
N LYS A 461 -37.06 -8.23 -12.74
CA LYS A 461 -36.04 -9.28 -12.71
C LYS A 461 -34.84 -8.81 -11.88
N ILE A 462 -34.37 -9.68 -10.98
CA ILE A 462 -33.14 -9.46 -10.21
C ILE A 462 -31.96 -9.99 -11.04
N ASP A 463 -31.12 -9.08 -11.53
CA ASP A 463 -29.92 -9.42 -12.30
C ASP A 463 -28.62 -9.32 -11.48
N TYR A 464 -28.63 -8.50 -10.43
CA TYR A 464 -27.46 -8.31 -9.57
C TYR A 464 -27.83 -8.39 -8.09
N ALA A 465 -26.84 -8.76 -7.28
CA ALA A 465 -26.90 -8.67 -5.84
C ALA A 465 -25.67 -7.92 -5.32
N VAL A 466 -25.86 -7.11 -4.28
CA VAL A 466 -24.77 -6.60 -3.46
C VAL A 466 -24.78 -7.38 -2.17
N VAL A 467 -23.78 -8.23 -1.96
CA VAL A 467 -23.66 -9.11 -0.79
C VAL A 467 -22.39 -8.74 -0.05
N ASN A 468 -22.53 -8.25 1.19
CA ASN A 468 -21.42 -7.74 1.99
C ASN A 468 -20.56 -6.72 1.22
N GLY A 469 -21.21 -5.86 0.42
CA GLY A 469 -20.56 -4.85 -0.41
C GLY A 469 -19.91 -5.35 -1.70
N PHE A 470 -19.93 -6.65 -2.00
CA PHE A 470 -19.47 -7.18 -3.28
C PHE A 470 -20.62 -7.17 -4.29
N LEU A 471 -20.38 -6.61 -5.49
CA LEU A 471 -21.33 -6.67 -6.59
C LEU A 471 -21.24 -8.03 -7.29
N ILE A 472 -22.38 -8.68 -7.44
CA ILE A 472 -22.50 -10.01 -8.03
C ILE A 472 -23.43 -9.92 -9.23
N ASN A 473 -22.91 -10.21 -10.42
CA ASN A 473 -23.73 -10.43 -11.60
C ASN A 473 -24.31 -11.86 -11.55
N LEU A 474 -25.62 -11.98 -11.35
CA LEU A 474 -26.30 -13.27 -11.20
C LEU A 474 -26.44 -14.03 -12.52
N ASN A 475 -26.15 -13.38 -13.65
CA ASN A 475 -26.12 -14.00 -14.97
C ASN A 475 -24.69 -14.38 -15.42
N SER A 476 -23.68 -14.14 -14.59
CA SER A 476 -22.30 -14.59 -14.84
C SER A 476 -22.09 -16.04 -14.42
N ASP A 477 -21.31 -16.79 -15.19
CA ASP A 477 -20.89 -18.15 -14.84
C ASP A 477 -19.86 -18.16 -13.70
N ASN A 478 -19.07 -17.08 -13.57
CA ASN A 478 -18.03 -16.91 -12.56
C ASN A 478 -18.18 -15.55 -11.86
N PRO A 479 -19.15 -15.39 -10.94
CA PRO A 479 -19.32 -14.15 -10.22
C PRO A 479 -18.12 -13.86 -9.30
N LYS A 480 -17.59 -12.62 -9.36
CA LYS A 480 -16.58 -12.16 -8.41
C LYS A 480 -17.21 -12.03 -7.02
N PHE A 481 -16.67 -12.77 -6.05
CA PHE A 481 -17.14 -12.73 -4.67
C PHE A 481 -16.04 -13.22 -3.72
N LYS A 482 -15.94 -12.60 -2.55
CA LYS A 482 -14.94 -12.99 -1.54
C LYS A 482 -15.56 -13.62 -0.31
N ASN A 483 -16.42 -12.89 0.41
CA ASN A 483 -17.07 -13.44 1.60
C ASN A 483 -18.40 -12.77 1.95
N GLY A 484 -19.30 -13.58 2.53
CA GLY A 484 -20.50 -13.16 3.23
C GLY A 484 -20.23 -13.12 4.74
N LEU A 485 -21.21 -12.67 5.52
CA LEU A 485 -21.11 -12.62 6.99
C LEU A 485 -22.03 -13.63 7.66
N ILE A 486 -21.57 -14.11 8.81
CA ILE A 486 -22.33 -14.95 9.72
C ILE A 486 -22.70 -14.10 10.94
N TYR A 487 -23.98 -13.79 11.05
CA TYR A 487 -24.54 -13.04 12.15
C TYR A 487 -24.94 -13.99 13.28
N LYS A 488 -24.06 -14.11 14.27
CA LYS A 488 -24.29 -14.88 15.49
C LYS A 488 -25.25 -14.20 16.45
#